data_AF-A0A414LC85-F1
#
_entry.id   AF-A0A414LC85-F1
#
_cell.length_a   1.000
_cell.length_b   1.000
_cell.length_c   1.000
_cell.angle_alpha   90.00
_cell.angle_beta   90.00
_cell.angle_gamma   90.00
#
_symmetry.space_group_name_H-M   'P 1'
#
loop_
_entity.id
_entity.type
_entity.pdbx_description
1 polymer ?
#
loop_
_entity_poly.entity_id
_entity_poly.type
_entity_poly.pdbx_seq_one_letter_code
_entity_poly.pdbx_strand_id
1 'polypeptide(L)'
;MRIHFIVIDFTTQDETWTQPWGENKTIRNHYNEMAVHLSDAAATKLILRFRVFDDGVGFRYEYEVSGADSLLITDELTAFNIAQDGTSWSIPANYDTYELLYRTQPVSRIDNANTPMTFIYADGKEADWITNPTAYEIIEKQVTAEDTLSVDMARGGGQAITFMPL
;
A
#
# COMPACT_ATOMS: atom_id res chain seq x y z
N MET A 1 -12.48 12.28 -19.75
CA MET A 1 -11.49 13.37 -19.59
C MET A 1 -10.17 12.87 -20.17
N ARG A 2 -9.56 13.59 -21.13
CA ARG A 2 -8.26 13.19 -21.70
C ARG A 2 -7.18 13.96 -20.96
N ILE A 3 -6.38 13.24 -20.18
CA ILE A 3 -5.30 13.80 -19.37
C ILE A 3 -4.00 13.70 -20.18
N HIS A 4 -3.17 14.75 -20.11
CA HIS A 4 -1.86 14.80 -20.75
C HIS A 4 -0.78 14.97 -19.69
N PHE A 5 0.36 14.29 -19.90
CA PHE A 5 1.56 14.45 -19.09
C PHE A 5 2.22 15.79 -19.38
N ILE A 6 2.63 16.49 -18.33
CA ILE A 6 3.38 17.74 -18.43
C ILE A 6 4.85 17.49 -18.09
N VAL A 7 5.11 17.09 -16.85
CA VAL A 7 6.45 16.95 -16.29
C VAL A 7 6.46 15.93 -15.16
N ILE A 8 7.63 15.38 -14.86
CA ILE A 8 7.87 14.51 -13.72
C ILE A 8 9.05 15.07 -12.93
N ASP A 9 8.86 15.30 -11.63
CA ASP A 9 9.90 15.73 -10.72
C ASP A 9 10.28 14.59 -9.78
N PHE A 10 11.57 14.52 -9.43
CA PHE A 10 12.11 13.55 -8.48
C PHE A 10 12.85 14.27 -7.35
N THR A 11 12.62 13.83 -6.11
CA THR A 11 13.39 14.29 -4.95
C THR A 11 13.67 13.12 -4.00
N THR A 12 14.62 13.29 -3.10
CA THR A 12 14.90 12.35 -2.01
C THR A 12 14.89 13.13 -0.72
N GLN A 13 14.37 12.53 0.34
CA GLN A 13 14.51 13.07 1.68
C GLN A 13 15.02 12.03 2.67
N ASP A 14 15.86 12.50 3.59
CA ASP A 14 16.37 11.72 4.71
C ASP A 14 16.55 12.65 5.91
N GLU A 15 15.58 12.63 6.81
CA GLU A 15 15.61 13.43 8.03
C GLU A 15 15.20 12.62 9.24
N THR A 16 15.45 13.16 10.42
CA THR A 16 15.05 12.54 11.68
C THR A 16 14.41 13.60 12.57
N TRP A 17 13.30 13.23 13.21
CA TRP A 17 12.59 14.12 14.13
C TRP A 17 12.29 13.42 15.45
N THR A 18 12.06 14.21 16.50
CA THR A 18 11.79 13.71 17.87
C THR A 18 10.33 13.95 18.23
N GLN A 19 9.66 12.90 18.69
CA GLN A 19 8.29 12.98 19.16
C GLN A 19 8.23 13.57 20.59
N PRO A 20 7.22 14.39 20.92
CA PRO A 20 6.96 14.78 22.29
C PRO A 20 6.50 13.59 23.16
N TRP A 21 5.82 12.61 22.55
CA TRP A 21 5.35 11.34 23.14
C TRP A 21 5.07 10.34 22.00
N GLY A 22 5.22 9.04 22.27
CA GLY A 22 4.99 7.97 21.28
C GLY A 22 5.74 6.69 21.60
N GLU A 23 5.51 5.64 20.80
CA GLU A 23 6.18 4.35 20.94
C GLU A 23 7.70 4.44 20.75
N ASN A 24 8.15 5.35 19.87
CA ASN A 24 9.56 5.62 19.59
C ASN A 24 9.86 7.10 19.82
N LYS A 25 10.95 7.42 20.53
CA LYS A 25 11.34 8.82 20.77
C LYS A 25 11.80 9.53 19.49
N THR A 26 12.41 8.79 18.58
CA THR A 26 13.07 9.33 17.39
C THR A 26 12.59 8.56 16.17
N ILE A 27 12.15 9.29 15.13
CA ILE A 27 11.60 8.74 13.90
C ILE A 27 12.43 9.24 12.73
N ARG A 28 12.89 8.32 11.87
CA ARG A 28 13.53 8.63 10.59
C ARG A 28 12.48 8.72 9.50
N ASN A 29 12.55 9.77 8.69
CA ASN A 29 11.70 10.02 7.54
C ASN A 29 12.58 9.97 6.29
N HIS A 30 12.74 8.76 5.74
CA HIS A 30 13.61 8.49 4.59
C HIS A 30 12.79 7.94 3.42
N TYR A 31 12.72 8.68 2.32
CA TYR A 31 11.97 8.28 1.12
C TYR A 31 12.54 8.88 -0.15
N ASN A 32 12.26 8.20 -1.26
CA ASN A 32 12.33 8.79 -2.60
C ASN A 32 10.94 9.26 -3.02
N GLU A 33 10.86 10.41 -3.68
CA GLU A 33 9.61 11.02 -4.11
C GLU A 33 9.57 11.20 -5.63
N MET A 34 8.41 10.93 -6.23
CA MET A 34 8.09 11.23 -7.62
C MET A 34 6.79 12.04 -7.69
N ALA A 35 6.81 13.18 -8.35
CA ALA A 35 5.63 13.99 -8.62
C ALA A 35 5.31 13.99 -10.11
N VAL A 36 4.15 13.45 -10.49
CA VAL A 36 3.69 13.38 -11.88
C VAL A 36 2.69 14.50 -12.12
N HIS A 37 3.07 15.47 -12.94
CA HIS A 37 2.23 16.62 -13.27
C HIS A 37 1.41 16.33 -14.53
N LEU A 38 0.10 16.52 -14.39
CA LEU A 38 -0.91 16.18 -15.36
C LEU A 38 -1.82 17.40 -15.60
N SER A 39 -2.34 17.54 -16.81
CA SER A 39 -3.39 18.51 -17.10
C SER A 39 -4.37 18.04 -18.16
N ASP A 40 -5.59 18.57 -18.11
CA ASP A 40 -6.64 18.31 -19.09
C ASP A 40 -6.84 19.48 -20.06
N ALA A 41 -7.80 19.34 -20.97
CA ALA A 41 -8.14 20.38 -21.95
C ALA A 41 -8.74 21.65 -21.32
N ALA A 42 -9.23 21.58 -20.08
CA ALA A 42 -9.77 22.71 -19.33
C ALA A 42 -8.69 23.41 -18.47
N ALA A 43 -7.42 23.03 -18.64
CA ALA A 43 -6.29 23.50 -17.83
C ALA A 43 -6.42 23.20 -16.33
N THR A 44 -7.24 22.21 -15.96
CA THR A 44 -7.19 21.60 -14.62
C THR A 44 -5.83 20.94 -14.48
N LYS A 45 -5.14 21.21 -13.37
CA LYS A 45 -3.88 20.54 -13.04
C LYS A 45 -4.12 19.50 -11.96
N LEU A 46 -3.43 18.38 -12.13
CA LEU A 46 -3.37 17.30 -11.16
C LEU A 46 -1.91 16.93 -10.95
N ILE A 47 -1.47 16.84 -9.71
CA ILE A 47 -0.19 16.24 -9.35
C ILE A 47 -0.47 14.94 -8.61
N LEU A 48 0.03 13.84 -9.15
CA LEU A 48 0.07 12.57 -8.44
C LEU A 48 1.45 12.42 -7.81
N ARG A 49 1.53 12.52 -6.49
CA ARG A 49 2.78 12.47 -5.73
C ARG A 49 2.93 11.11 -5.05
N PHE A 50 4.02 10.43 -5.31
CA PHE A 50 4.40 9.16 -4.68
C PHE A 50 5.60 9.38 -3.76
N ARG A 51 5.58 8.75 -2.58
CA ARG A 51 6.73 8.57 -1.69
C ARG A 51 6.94 7.09 -1.47
N VAL A 52 8.15 6.63 -1.76
CA VAL A 52 8.56 5.23 -1.57
C VAL A 52 9.58 5.19 -0.45
N PHE A 53 9.22 4.44 0.59
CA PHE A 53 10.03 4.12 1.76
C PHE A 53 10.56 2.68 1.61
N ASP A 54 11.50 2.27 2.47
CA ASP A 54 12.01 0.89 2.47
C ASP A 54 10.91 -0.14 2.81
N ASP A 55 9.84 0.29 3.50
CA ASP A 55 8.77 -0.53 4.04
C ASP A 55 7.37 -0.21 3.49
N GLY A 56 7.27 0.67 2.48
CA GLY A 56 5.98 0.96 1.89
C GLY A 56 5.95 2.09 0.87
N VAL A 57 4.74 2.34 0.36
CA VAL A 57 4.45 3.43 -0.57
C VAL A 57 3.27 4.25 -0.07
N GLY A 58 3.42 5.57 -0.11
CA GLY A 58 2.32 6.52 0.07
C GLY A 58 2.14 7.32 -1.22
N PHE A 59 0.89 7.63 -1.57
CA PHE A 59 0.62 8.56 -2.66
C PHE A 59 -0.59 9.44 -2.37
N ARG A 60 -0.67 10.58 -3.05
CA ARG A 60 -1.79 11.52 -2.96
C ARG A 60 -1.98 12.30 -4.25
N TYR A 61 -3.17 12.88 -4.39
CA TYR A 61 -3.54 13.81 -5.44
C TYR A 61 -3.46 15.26 -4.93
N GLU A 62 -2.93 16.16 -5.76
CA GLU A 62 -2.95 17.62 -5.54
C GLU A 62 -3.65 18.26 -6.74
N TYR A 63 -4.71 19.03 -6.50
CA TYR A 63 -5.56 19.61 -7.56
C TYR A 63 -5.43 21.13 -7.61
N GLU A 64 -5.42 21.67 -8.83
CA GLU A 64 -5.58 23.10 -9.09
C GLU A 64 -6.56 23.27 -10.26
N VAL A 65 -7.73 23.83 -9.99
CA VAL A 65 -8.76 24.11 -11.01
C VAL A 65 -8.88 25.62 -11.16
N SER A 66 -8.50 26.14 -12.32
CA SER A 66 -8.49 27.58 -12.58
C SER A 66 -9.89 28.18 -12.44
N GLY A 67 -10.02 29.19 -11.56
CA GLY A 67 -11.27 29.92 -11.36
C GLY A 67 -12.33 29.21 -10.50
N ALA A 68 -11.97 28.10 -9.84
CA ALA A 68 -12.84 27.43 -8.87
C ALA A 68 -12.34 27.66 -7.45
N ASP A 69 -13.22 28.18 -6.58
CA ASP A 69 -12.92 28.37 -5.15
C ASP A 69 -13.22 27.11 -4.31
N SER A 70 -14.00 26.17 -4.86
CA SER A 70 -14.35 24.91 -4.20
C SER A 70 -14.62 23.81 -5.23
N LEU A 71 -14.44 22.57 -4.81
CA LEU A 71 -14.69 21.38 -5.61
C LEU A 71 -15.62 20.44 -4.84
N LEU A 72 -16.59 19.86 -5.54
CA LEU A 72 -17.39 18.75 -5.03
C LEU A 72 -16.81 17.44 -5.58
N ILE A 73 -16.21 16.65 -4.70
CA ILE A 73 -15.72 15.31 -5.06
C ILE A 73 -16.87 14.33 -4.83
N THR A 74 -17.32 13.69 -5.91
CA THR A 74 -18.42 12.72 -5.85
C THR A 74 -17.94 11.28 -5.77
N ASP A 75 -16.74 11.02 -6.27
CA ASP A 75 -16.16 9.68 -6.34
C ASP A 75 -14.63 9.75 -6.41
N GLU A 76 -13.97 8.68 -5.96
CA GLU A 76 -12.52 8.50 -6.06
C GLU A 76 -12.23 7.15 -6.73
N LEU A 77 -11.59 7.19 -7.90
CA LEU A 77 -11.32 6.00 -8.72
C LEU A 77 -10.00 5.29 -8.37
N THR A 78 -9.43 5.55 -7.20
CA THR A 78 -8.20 4.90 -6.74
C THR A 78 -8.45 3.39 -6.60
N ALA A 79 -7.55 2.58 -7.14
CA ALA A 79 -7.64 1.13 -7.05
C ALA A 79 -6.32 0.52 -6.61
N PHE A 80 -6.41 -0.49 -5.74
CA PHE A 80 -5.30 -1.37 -5.37
C PHE A 80 -5.59 -2.73 -5.99
N ASN A 81 -4.87 -3.06 -7.06
CA ASN A 81 -5.03 -4.36 -7.71
C ASN A 81 -4.10 -5.37 -7.04
N ILE A 82 -4.64 -6.16 -6.11
CA ILE A 82 -3.88 -7.18 -5.40
C ILE A 82 -3.61 -8.33 -6.37
N ALA A 83 -2.32 -8.61 -6.62
CA ALA A 83 -1.92 -9.56 -7.65
C ALA A 83 -2.33 -11.00 -7.35
N GLN A 84 -2.49 -11.36 -6.08
CA GLN A 84 -2.66 -12.73 -5.62
C GLN A 84 -3.80 -12.87 -4.61
N ASP A 85 -4.46 -14.04 -4.65
CA ASP A 85 -5.54 -14.38 -3.73
C ASP A 85 -5.00 -14.96 -2.42
N GLY A 86 -4.31 -14.12 -1.65
CA GLY A 86 -3.75 -14.47 -0.35
C GLY A 86 -4.78 -14.52 0.78
N THR A 87 -4.36 -14.95 1.97
CA THR A 87 -5.19 -14.89 3.17
C THR A 87 -5.25 -13.47 3.69
N SER A 88 -6.44 -12.98 3.99
CA SER A 88 -6.67 -11.63 4.54
C SER A 88 -7.29 -11.67 5.93
N TRP A 89 -7.03 -10.61 6.70
CA TRP A 89 -7.68 -10.30 7.96
C TRP A 89 -8.22 -8.87 7.93
N SER A 90 -9.54 -8.75 8.04
CA SER A 90 -10.23 -7.46 7.98
C SER A 90 -11.58 -7.49 8.71
N ILE A 91 -12.09 -6.33 9.07
CA ILE A 91 -13.46 -6.14 9.56
C ILE A 91 -14.38 -5.69 8.41
N PRO A 92 -15.72 -5.94 8.47
CA PRO A 92 -16.68 -5.37 7.53
C PRO A 92 -16.57 -3.85 7.46
N ALA A 93 -16.70 -3.28 6.25
CA ALA A 93 -16.80 -1.85 6.10
C ALA A 93 -18.04 -1.34 6.82
N ASN A 94 -17.85 -0.40 7.73
CA ASN A 94 -18.91 0.21 8.51
C ASN A 94 -18.59 1.69 8.76
N TYR A 95 -19.61 2.54 8.68
CA TYR A 95 -19.48 3.99 8.86
C TYR A 95 -19.61 4.41 10.33
N ASP A 96 -20.26 3.60 11.15
CA ASP A 96 -20.66 3.94 12.52
C ASP A 96 -19.72 3.34 13.58
N THR A 97 -19.07 2.20 13.29
CA THR A 97 -18.21 1.52 14.26
C THR A 97 -17.07 0.71 13.65
N TYR A 98 -15.98 0.59 14.41
CA TYR A 98 -14.83 -0.29 14.13
C TYR A 98 -14.76 -1.49 15.11
N GLU A 99 -15.70 -1.60 16.05
CA GLU A 99 -15.73 -2.64 17.08
C GLU A 99 -16.35 -3.94 16.58
N LEU A 100 -15.80 -4.46 15.48
CA LEU A 100 -16.28 -5.66 14.80
C LEU A 100 -15.26 -6.79 14.87
N LEU A 101 -15.73 -8.03 14.75
CA LEU A 101 -14.85 -9.19 14.69
C LEU A 101 -14.11 -9.25 13.35
N TYR A 102 -12.83 -9.60 13.41
CA TYR A 102 -12.03 -9.87 12.23
C TYR A 102 -12.55 -11.12 11.50
N ARG A 103 -12.57 -11.02 10.18
CA ARG A 103 -12.85 -12.11 9.25
C ARG A 103 -11.52 -12.57 8.68
N THR A 104 -11.30 -13.88 8.68
CA THR A 104 -10.18 -14.52 7.97
C THR A 104 -10.73 -15.13 6.70
N GLN A 105 -10.32 -14.62 5.54
CA GLN A 105 -10.82 -15.08 4.25
C GLN A 105 -9.85 -14.75 3.10
N PRO A 106 -9.93 -15.44 1.94
CA PRO A 106 -9.14 -15.06 0.77
C PRO A 106 -9.43 -13.62 0.32
N VAL A 107 -8.44 -12.94 -0.26
CA VAL A 107 -8.59 -11.57 -0.79
C VAL A 107 -9.72 -11.47 -1.81
N SER A 108 -9.89 -12.48 -2.67
CA SER A 108 -10.94 -12.56 -3.69
C SER A 108 -12.35 -12.66 -3.11
N ARG A 109 -12.48 -12.98 -1.82
CA ARG A 109 -13.75 -13.14 -1.09
C ARG A 109 -14.10 -11.91 -0.27
N ILE A 110 -13.32 -10.83 -0.35
CA ILE A 110 -13.59 -9.59 0.35
C ILE A 110 -14.56 -8.74 -0.49
N ASP A 111 -15.80 -8.67 -0.04
CA ASP A 111 -16.79 -7.75 -0.64
C ASP A 111 -16.53 -6.30 -0.21
N ASN A 112 -16.12 -6.09 1.05
CA ASN A 112 -15.78 -4.80 1.63
C ASN A 112 -14.93 -4.96 2.91
N ALA A 113 -14.18 -3.92 3.25
CA ALA A 113 -13.41 -3.84 4.50
C ALA A 113 -13.16 -2.38 4.92
N ASN A 114 -13.11 -2.11 6.22
CA ASN A 114 -12.42 -0.91 6.71
C ASN A 114 -10.90 -1.12 6.67
N THR A 115 -10.14 -0.03 6.56
CA THR A 115 -8.68 -0.05 6.73
C THR A 115 -8.30 0.15 8.21
N PRO A 116 -7.15 -0.39 8.68
CA PRO A 116 -6.18 -1.19 7.94
C PRO A 116 -6.73 -2.58 7.59
N MET A 117 -6.62 -2.94 6.31
CA MET A 117 -6.84 -4.31 5.83
C MET A 117 -5.48 -4.96 5.67
N THR A 118 -5.31 -6.14 6.24
CA THR A 118 -4.03 -6.87 6.19
C THR A 118 -4.20 -8.17 5.41
N PHE A 119 -3.17 -8.57 4.68
CA PHE A 119 -3.16 -9.82 3.94
C PHE A 119 -1.73 -10.32 3.77
N ILE A 120 -1.60 -11.64 3.63
CA ILE A 120 -0.33 -12.32 3.38
C ILE A 120 -0.39 -13.04 2.04
N TYR A 121 0.68 -12.92 1.28
CA TYR A 121 1.01 -13.74 0.13
C TYR A 121 2.54 -13.90 0.11
N ALA A 122 3.07 -14.91 -0.57
CA ALA A 122 4.50 -15.20 -0.55
C ALA A 122 4.94 -15.72 -1.90
N ASP A 123 5.99 -15.14 -2.46
CA ASP A 123 6.50 -15.49 -3.78
C ASP A 123 6.88 -16.98 -3.90
N GLY A 124 6.75 -17.51 -5.11
CA GLY A 124 6.89 -18.93 -5.40
C GLY A 124 8.32 -19.20 -5.79
N LYS A 125 8.75 -20.47 -5.72
CA LYS A 125 10.16 -20.84 -5.97
C LYS A 125 10.71 -20.37 -7.32
N GLU A 126 9.85 -20.19 -8.31
CA GLU A 126 10.20 -19.72 -9.66
C GLU A 126 9.86 -18.23 -9.88
N ALA A 127 9.56 -17.48 -8.82
CA ALA A 127 9.19 -16.07 -8.94
C ALA A 127 10.39 -15.26 -9.43
N ASP A 128 10.16 -14.49 -10.48
CA ASP A 128 11.14 -13.57 -11.04
C ASP A 128 10.40 -12.37 -11.61
N TRP A 129 10.80 -11.17 -11.20
CA TRP A 129 10.09 -9.93 -11.55
C TRP A 129 10.06 -9.64 -13.07
N ILE A 130 10.92 -10.28 -13.86
CA ILE A 130 10.97 -10.14 -15.32
C ILE A 130 10.22 -11.29 -16.01
N THR A 131 10.47 -12.52 -15.60
CA THR A 131 10.10 -13.73 -16.35
C THR A 131 8.93 -14.50 -15.75
N ASN A 132 8.64 -14.32 -14.46
CA ASN A 132 7.55 -15.01 -13.76
C ASN A 132 7.08 -14.23 -12.52
N PRO A 133 6.48 -13.05 -12.70
CA PRO A 133 6.20 -12.12 -11.60
C PRO A 133 5.04 -12.57 -10.68
N THR A 134 4.40 -13.72 -10.95
CA THR A 134 3.16 -14.16 -10.26
C THR A 134 3.27 -15.53 -9.60
N ALA A 135 4.45 -16.17 -9.53
CA ALA A 135 4.60 -17.43 -8.81
C ALA A 135 4.53 -17.19 -7.30
N TYR A 136 3.88 -18.08 -6.54
CA TYR A 136 3.71 -17.96 -5.09
C TYR A 136 3.55 -19.30 -4.35
N GLU A 137 3.95 -19.38 -3.07
CA GLU A 137 3.79 -20.53 -2.17
C GLU A 137 3.24 -20.06 -0.80
N ILE A 138 2.05 -20.53 -0.41
CA ILE A 138 1.47 -20.24 0.91
C ILE A 138 1.74 -21.42 1.85
N ILE A 139 2.41 -21.15 2.97
CA ILE A 139 2.73 -22.15 3.99
C ILE A 139 2.04 -21.77 5.30
N GLU A 140 1.11 -22.62 5.76
CA GLU A 140 0.57 -22.54 7.12
C GLU A 140 1.30 -23.55 8.02
N LYS A 141 1.87 -23.07 9.13
CA LYS A 141 2.59 -23.91 10.10
C LYS A 141 2.34 -23.40 11.52
N GLN A 142 2.01 -24.29 12.46
CA GLN A 142 2.09 -23.97 13.88
C GLN A 142 3.56 -23.81 14.27
N VAL A 143 3.91 -22.67 14.85
CA VAL A 143 5.29 -22.30 15.19
C VAL A 143 5.39 -21.90 16.66
N THR A 144 6.52 -22.25 17.26
CA THR A 144 6.90 -21.89 18.63
C THR A 144 8.12 -20.98 18.61
N ALA A 145 8.50 -20.42 19.76
CA ALA A 145 9.72 -19.63 19.89
C ALA A 145 11.02 -20.41 19.62
N GLU A 146 10.95 -21.75 19.53
CA GLU A 146 12.09 -22.62 19.24
C GLU A 146 12.26 -22.89 17.73
N ASP A 147 11.27 -22.54 16.90
CA ASP A 147 11.31 -22.75 15.47
C ASP A 147 12.19 -21.69 14.76
N THR A 148 12.96 -22.14 13.77
CA THR A 148 13.62 -21.26 12.80
C THR A 148 12.88 -21.36 11.47
N LEU A 149 12.43 -20.23 10.93
CA LEU A 149 11.77 -20.15 9.63
C LEU A 149 12.78 -19.71 8.57
N SER A 150 13.03 -20.58 7.60
CA SER A 150 13.84 -20.26 6.42
C SER A 150 12.92 -19.81 5.29
N VAL A 151 13.17 -18.60 4.77
CA VAL A 151 12.43 -18.01 3.66
C VAL A 151 13.41 -17.76 2.52
N ASP A 152 13.07 -18.26 1.33
CA ASP A 152 13.80 -17.99 0.11
C ASP A 152 13.17 -16.77 -0.59
N MET A 153 13.92 -15.68 -0.76
CA MET A 153 13.45 -14.48 -1.45
C MET A 153 14.04 -14.36 -2.85
N ALA A 154 13.17 -14.19 -3.85
CA ALA A 154 13.58 -13.83 -5.20
C ALA A 154 14.02 -12.35 -5.30
N ARG A 155 14.80 -12.01 -6.33
CA ARG A 155 15.22 -10.62 -6.58
C ARG A 155 14.01 -9.75 -6.92
N GLY A 156 13.77 -8.71 -6.11
CA GLY A 156 12.63 -7.79 -6.28
C GLY A 156 11.31 -8.31 -5.72
N GLY A 157 11.32 -9.46 -5.04
CA GLY A 157 10.18 -10.05 -4.35
C GLY A 157 9.99 -9.53 -2.91
N GLY A 158 8.95 -10.02 -2.24
CA GLY A 158 8.62 -9.65 -0.86
C GLY A 158 8.15 -10.85 -0.03
N GLN A 159 8.27 -10.74 1.29
CA GLN A 159 7.76 -11.72 2.26
C GLN A 159 6.95 -10.98 3.33
N ALA A 160 5.75 -11.48 3.65
CA ALA A 160 5.03 -11.11 4.86
C ALA A 160 4.89 -12.33 5.75
N ILE A 161 5.03 -12.18 7.08
CA ILE A 161 4.81 -13.26 8.07
C ILE A 161 3.87 -12.69 9.12
N THR A 162 2.75 -13.37 9.38
CA THR A 162 1.80 -13.01 10.42
C THR A 162 1.76 -14.10 11.48
N PHE A 163 2.05 -13.74 12.73
CA PHE A 163 1.89 -14.62 13.87
C PHE A 163 0.51 -14.40 14.49
N MET A 164 -0.28 -15.46 14.60
CA MET A 164 -1.54 -15.44 15.34
C MET A 164 -1.38 -16.25 16.63
N PRO A 165 -1.69 -15.69 17.81
CA PRO A 165 -1.72 -16.46 19.04
C PRO A 165 -2.85 -17.51 18.95
N LEU A 166 -2.55 -18.73 19.40
CA LEU A 166 -3.54 -19.79 19.59
C LEU A 166 -4.26 -19.65 20.94
#